data_AF-A0A381XPK0-F1
#
_entry.id   AF-A0A381XPK0-F1
#
_cell.length_a   1.000
_cell.length_b   1.000
_cell.length_c   1.000
_cell.angle_alpha   90.00
_cell.angle_beta   90.00
_cell.angle_gamma   90.00
#
_symmetry.space_group_name_H-M   'P 1'
#
loop_
_entity.id
_entity.type
_entity.pdbx_description
1 polymer ?
#
loop_
_entity_poly.entity_id
_entity_poly.type
_entity_poly.pdbx_seq_one_letter_code
_entity_poly.pdbx_strand_id
1 'polypeptide(L)'
;MAKKITAKTQNDEWTEPVKKVRRKRKPMTEEQRVAAAERLEIAREKRFKKNPPKYKNVHQSVLAKPEDHTFSLKNVRQWIKTQKGLLQKYKSDVRANVKGSIAKVASTEGYIRHCESYLSTGCWIDNFCGEYQETIVNWKVIAEAKK
;
A
#
# COMPACT_ATOMS: atom_id res chain seq x y z
N MET A 1 52.82 -22.36 6.29
CA MET A 1 52.27 -22.14 7.65
C MET A 1 52.16 -20.64 7.90
N ALA A 2 50.95 -20.08 7.88
CA ALA A 2 50.74 -18.64 8.03
C ALA A 2 50.53 -18.28 9.51
N LYS A 3 51.41 -17.45 10.07
CA LYS A 3 51.27 -16.94 11.45
C LYS A 3 50.11 -15.95 11.50
N LYS A 4 49.06 -16.26 12.26
CA LYS A 4 47.98 -15.33 12.58
C LYS A 4 48.54 -14.24 13.50
N ILE A 5 48.59 -13.01 13.01
CA ILE A 5 48.87 -11.82 13.83
C ILE A 5 47.58 -11.51 14.59
N THR A 6 47.53 -11.84 15.88
CA THR A 6 46.47 -11.38 16.77
C THR A 6 46.96 -10.13 17.49
N ALA A 7 46.46 -8.96 17.07
CA ALA A 7 46.67 -7.74 17.84
C ALA A 7 45.97 -7.89 19.21
N LYS A 8 46.74 -7.86 20.30
CA LYS A 8 46.24 -7.71 21.67
C LYS A 8 46.30 -6.23 22.02
N THR A 9 45.28 -5.48 21.63
CA THR A 9 45.08 -4.14 22.19
C THR A 9 44.25 -4.30 23.45
N GLN A 10 44.84 -4.07 24.63
CA GLN A 10 44.08 -3.98 25.88
C GLN A 10 43.24 -2.70 25.83
N ASN A 11 41.92 -2.87 25.74
CA ASN A 11 40.95 -1.80 25.81
C ASN A 11 40.28 -1.81 27.19
N ASP A 12 41.10 -1.83 28.24
CA ASP A 12 40.64 -2.04 29.63
C ASP A 12 40.05 -0.77 30.26
N GLU A 13 40.24 0.39 29.64
CA GLU A 13 39.77 1.70 30.15
C GLU A 13 38.48 2.20 29.49
N TRP A 14 37.91 1.43 28.55
CA TRP A 14 36.65 1.83 27.92
C TRP A 14 35.47 1.55 28.86
N THR A 15 34.99 2.60 29.51
CA THR A 15 33.77 2.56 30.35
C THR A 15 32.58 3.05 29.54
N GLU A 16 31.53 2.23 29.49
CA GLU A 16 30.31 2.54 28.75
C GLU A 16 29.61 3.75 29.41
N PRO A 17 29.36 4.86 28.69
CA PRO A 17 28.78 6.06 29.29
C PRO A 17 27.36 5.76 29.79
N VAL A 18 27.08 6.11 31.05
CA VAL A 18 25.78 5.88 31.70
C VAL A 18 24.65 6.45 30.84
N LYS A 19 23.80 5.57 30.32
CA LYS A 19 22.64 5.97 29.50
C LYS A 19 21.70 6.84 30.33
N LYS A 20 21.56 8.11 29.95
CA LYS A 20 20.61 9.06 30.57
C LYS A 20 19.19 8.53 30.41
N VAL A 21 18.60 8.01 31.49
CA VAL A 21 17.21 7.55 31.51
C VAL A 21 16.27 8.76 31.40
N ARG A 22 15.61 8.92 30.25
CA ARG A 22 14.64 10.00 30.02
C ARG A 22 13.30 9.64 30.68
N ARG A 23 12.67 10.62 31.35
CA ARG A 23 11.33 10.47 31.94
C ARG A 23 10.31 10.08 30.86
N LYS A 24 9.42 9.13 31.19
CA LYS A 24 8.29 8.74 30.33
C LYS A 24 7.33 9.93 30.20
N ARG A 25 6.84 10.19 28.98
CA ARG A 25 5.85 11.25 28.73
C ARG A 25 4.53 10.91 29.44
N LYS A 26 3.86 11.92 30.01
CA LYS A 26 2.51 11.76 30.54
C LYS A 26 1.55 11.35 29.41
N PRO A 27 0.60 10.43 29.65
CA PRO A 27 -0.43 10.12 28.67
C PRO A 27 -1.29 11.36 28.40
N MET A 28 -1.76 11.51 27.16
CA MET A 28 -2.58 12.63 26.74
C MET A 28 -3.98 12.52 27.36
N THR A 29 -4.47 13.60 27.97
CA THR A 29 -5.87 13.68 28.44
C THR A 29 -6.82 13.68 27.23
N GLU A 30 -8.08 13.29 27.44
CA GLU A 30 -9.05 13.14 26.34
C GLU A 30 -9.26 14.45 25.57
N GLU A 31 -9.41 15.56 26.29
CA GLU A 31 -9.58 16.90 25.72
C GLU A 31 -8.39 17.33 24.86
N GLN A 32 -7.16 17.02 25.30
CA GLN A 32 -5.95 17.30 24.52
C GLN A 32 -5.91 16.48 23.24
N ARG A 33 -6.43 15.25 23.26
CA ARG A 33 -6.47 14.37 22.09
C ARG A 33 -7.45 14.88 21.04
N VAL A 34 -8.62 15.35 21.46
CA VAL A 34 -9.62 15.97 20.57
C VAL A 34 -9.06 17.26 19.96
N ALA A 35 -8.52 18.17 20.78
CA ALA A 35 -7.92 19.41 20.28
C ALA A 35 -6.72 19.16 19.33
N ALA A 36 -5.97 18.08 19.54
CA ALA A 36 -4.91 17.68 18.62
C ALA A 36 -5.46 17.10 17.30
N ALA A 37 -6.55 16.34 17.34
CA ALA A 37 -7.22 15.83 16.14
C ALA A 37 -7.75 16.99 15.27
N GLU A 38 -8.45 17.94 15.87
CA GLU A 38 -8.97 19.14 15.19
C GLU A 38 -7.86 19.97 14.55
N ARG A 39 -6.75 20.20 15.27
CA ARG A 39 -5.58 20.91 14.72
C ARG A 39 -4.96 20.17 13.53
N LEU A 40 -4.93 18.83 13.59
CA LEU A 40 -4.42 18.00 12.50
C LEU A 40 -5.36 18.03 11.29
N GLU A 41 -6.68 18.07 11.48
CA GLU A 41 -7.66 18.22 10.41
C GLU A 41 -7.51 19.56 9.69
N ILE A 42 -7.49 20.67 10.42
CA ILE A 42 -7.25 22.01 9.86
C ILE A 42 -5.92 22.06 9.10
N ALA A 43 -4.88 21.42 9.62
CA ALA A 43 -3.59 21.33 8.95
C ALA A 43 -3.63 20.49 7.67
N ARG A 44 -4.41 19.40 7.64
CA ARG A 44 -4.64 18.57 6.44
C ARG A 44 -5.38 19.36 5.38
N GLU A 45 -6.46 20.06 5.73
CA GLU A 45 -7.22 20.90 4.80
C GLU A 45 -6.36 22.00 4.18
N LYS A 46 -5.59 22.72 5.02
CA LYS A 46 -4.63 23.74 4.55
C LYS A 46 -3.58 23.15 3.60
N ARG A 47 -3.13 21.91 3.84
CA ARG A 47 -2.19 21.21 2.95
C ARG A 47 -2.86 20.80 1.63
N PHE A 48 -4.08 20.27 1.67
CA PHE A 48 -4.82 19.87 0.47
C PHE A 48 -5.13 21.07 -0.44
N LYS A 49 -5.47 22.23 0.14
CA LYS A 49 -5.73 23.46 -0.62
C LYS A 49 -4.47 24.06 -1.24
N LYS A 50 -3.33 24.02 -0.53
CA LYS A 50 -2.05 24.59 -1.00
C LYS A 50 -1.31 23.70 -2.00
N ASN A 51 -1.41 22.39 -1.84
CA ASN A 51 -0.77 21.43 -2.73
C ASN A 51 -1.78 20.33 -3.04
N PRO A 52 -2.65 20.55 -4.06
CA PRO A 52 -3.52 19.50 -4.57
C PRO A 52 -2.65 18.26 -4.84
N PRO A 53 -3.04 17.07 -4.37
CA PRO A 53 -2.20 15.89 -4.46
C PRO A 53 -1.90 15.56 -5.92
N LYS A 54 -0.70 15.92 -6.38
CA LYS A 54 -0.20 15.58 -7.71
C LYS A 54 0.18 14.10 -7.70
N TYR A 55 -0.68 13.27 -8.26
CA TYR A 55 -0.43 11.84 -8.38
C TYR A 55 0.58 11.56 -9.51
N LYS A 56 1.87 11.61 -9.21
CA LYS A 56 2.93 11.28 -10.19
C LYS A 56 2.87 9.82 -10.67
N ASN A 57 2.33 8.94 -9.85
CA ASN A 57 2.29 7.50 -10.11
C ASN A 57 0.97 7.05 -10.75
N VAL A 58 0.05 7.98 -11.03
CA VAL A 58 -1.25 7.67 -11.64
C VAL A 58 -1.27 8.23 -13.06
N HIS A 59 -1.66 7.39 -14.01
CA HIS A 59 -1.76 7.76 -15.42
C HIS A 59 -2.80 8.87 -15.62
N GLN A 60 -2.50 9.80 -16.53
CA GLN A 60 -3.34 10.97 -16.81
C GLN A 60 -4.77 10.58 -17.24
N SER A 61 -4.92 9.48 -17.99
CA SER A 61 -6.23 8.97 -18.43
C SER A 61 -7.14 8.56 -17.27
N VAL A 62 -6.57 8.10 -16.15
CA VAL A 62 -7.33 7.69 -14.96
C VAL A 62 -7.72 8.92 -14.15
N LEU A 63 -6.87 9.95 -14.11
CA LEU A 63 -7.15 11.21 -13.43
C LEU A 63 -8.21 12.05 -14.15
N ALA A 64 -8.30 11.94 -15.48
CA ALA A 64 -9.31 12.63 -16.27
C ALA A 64 -10.72 12.01 -16.16
N LYS A 65 -10.85 10.80 -15.60
CA LYS A 65 -12.15 10.13 -15.44
C LYS A 65 -12.95 10.77 -14.30
N PRO A 66 -14.29 10.87 -14.43
CA PRO A 66 -15.13 11.33 -13.34
C PRO A 66 -15.14 10.33 -12.18
N GLU A 67 -15.48 10.80 -10.98
CA GLU A 67 -15.47 9.94 -9.78
C GLU A 67 -16.47 8.78 -9.87
N ASP A 68 -17.60 8.99 -10.54
CA ASP A 68 -18.67 7.98 -10.71
C ASP A 68 -18.34 6.88 -11.72
N HIS A 69 -17.24 7.01 -12.48
CA HIS A 69 -16.82 6.00 -13.42
C HIS A 69 -16.38 4.72 -12.69
N THR A 70 -16.73 3.54 -13.20
CA THR A 70 -16.37 2.24 -12.58
C THR A 70 -14.87 2.13 -12.30
N PHE A 71 -14.04 2.48 -13.29
CA PHE A 71 -12.58 2.52 -13.18
C PHE A 71 -12.01 3.88 -12.70
N SER A 72 -12.74 4.62 -11.87
CA SER A 72 -12.22 5.82 -11.23
C SER A 72 -11.09 5.49 -10.25
N LEU A 73 -10.21 6.46 -10.00
CA LEU A 73 -9.11 6.31 -9.03
C LEU A 73 -9.62 5.88 -7.64
N LYS A 74 -10.80 6.38 -7.24
CA LYS A 74 -11.45 6.08 -5.97
C LYS A 74 -11.81 4.59 -5.89
N ASN A 75 -12.53 4.08 -6.89
CA ASN A 75 -12.99 2.70 -6.92
C ASN A 75 -11.83 1.72 -6.98
N VAL A 76 -10.85 1.94 -7.85
CA VAL A 76 -9.68 1.04 -7.96
C VAL A 76 -8.87 0.98 -6.66
N ARG A 77 -8.70 2.11 -5.96
CA ARG A 77 -8.06 2.13 -4.64
C ARG A 77 -8.87 1.38 -3.59
N GLN A 78 -10.20 1.48 -3.63
CA GLN A 78 -11.08 0.71 -2.76
C GLN A 78 -10.94 -0.78 -3.03
N TRP A 79 -10.93 -1.21 -4.29
CA TRP A 79 -10.72 -2.62 -4.66
C TRP A 79 -9.38 -3.14 -4.15
N ILE A 80 -8.28 -2.40 -4.33
CA ILE A 80 -6.96 -2.78 -3.79
C ILE A 80 -7.02 -2.96 -2.26
N LYS A 81 -7.74 -2.09 -1.55
CA LYS A 81 -7.87 -2.18 -0.08
C LYS A 81 -8.62 -3.45 0.32
N THR A 82 -9.77 -3.71 -0.30
CA THR A 82 -10.58 -4.90 -0.01
C THR A 82 -9.82 -6.18 -0.32
N GLN A 83 -9.14 -6.22 -1.47
CA GLN A 83 -8.35 -7.37 -1.92
C GLN A 83 -7.13 -7.62 -1.03
N LYS A 84 -6.47 -6.58 -0.50
CA LYS A 84 -5.43 -6.73 0.52
C LYS A 84 -5.98 -7.33 1.82
N GLY A 85 -7.21 -7.00 2.20
CA GLY A 85 -7.91 -7.64 3.33
C GLY A 85 -8.16 -9.13 3.09
N LEU A 86 -8.70 -9.48 1.92
CA LEU A 86 -8.91 -10.88 1.51
C LEU A 86 -7.60 -11.67 1.45
N LEU A 87 -6.52 -11.04 0.95
CA LEU A 87 -5.21 -11.67 0.87
C LEU A 87 -4.69 -12.10 2.25
N GLN A 88 -4.85 -11.25 3.28
CA GLN A 88 -4.44 -11.60 4.64
C GLN A 88 -5.23 -12.80 5.18
N LYS A 89 -6.54 -12.84 4.90
CA LYS A 89 -7.40 -13.99 5.25
C LYS A 89 -6.94 -15.26 4.54
N TYR A 90 -6.77 -15.23 3.21
CA TYR A 90 -6.34 -16.41 2.47
C TYR A 90 -4.94 -16.86 2.85
N LYS A 91 -4.04 -15.95 3.24
CA LYS A 91 -2.73 -16.31 3.81
C LYS A 91 -2.84 -16.97 5.19
N SER A 92 -3.85 -16.68 6.01
CA SER A 92 -4.09 -17.48 7.22
C SER A 92 -4.67 -18.84 6.88
N ASP A 93 -5.57 -18.92 5.89
CA ASP A 93 -6.16 -20.18 5.43
C ASP A 93 -5.11 -21.14 4.84
N VAL A 94 -4.10 -20.61 4.13
CA VAL A 94 -2.94 -21.40 3.66
C VAL A 94 -2.19 -22.02 4.84
N ARG A 95 -1.93 -21.25 5.89
CA ARG A 95 -1.27 -21.75 7.11
C ARG A 95 -2.11 -22.80 7.84
N ALA A 96 -3.43 -22.70 7.73
CA ALA A 96 -4.38 -23.69 8.25
C ALA A 96 -4.63 -24.88 7.30
N ASN A 97 -3.89 -25.00 6.19
CA ASN A 97 -4.03 -26.06 5.18
C ASN A 97 -5.44 -26.22 4.60
N VAL A 98 -6.19 -25.12 4.50
CA VAL A 98 -7.52 -25.14 3.87
C VAL A 98 -7.37 -25.41 2.37
N LYS A 99 -8.12 -26.38 1.85
CA LYS A 99 -8.08 -26.76 0.43
C LYS A 99 -8.39 -25.57 -0.48
N GLY A 100 -7.56 -25.36 -1.50
CA GLY A 100 -7.74 -24.30 -2.50
C GLY A 100 -7.33 -22.90 -2.06
N SER A 101 -6.83 -22.74 -0.82
CA SER A 101 -6.35 -21.44 -0.30
C SER A 101 -5.18 -20.86 -1.11
N ILE A 102 -4.25 -21.72 -1.57
CA ILE A 102 -3.09 -21.31 -2.39
C ILE A 102 -3.54 -20.65 -3.70
N ALA A 103 -4.53 -21.24 -4.38
CA ALA A 103 -5.07 -20.69 -5.62
C ALA A 103 -5.76 -19.34 -5.40
N LYS A 104 -6.50 -19.20 -4.29
CA LYS A 104 -7.12 -17.92 -3.90
C LYS A 104 -6.09 -16.83 -3.63
N VAL A 105 -5.00 -17.15 -2.93
CA VAL A 105 -3.88 -16.22 -2.71
C VAL A 105 -3.30 -15.74 -4.04
N ALA A 106 -2.96 -16.67 -4.94
CA ALA A 106 -2.37 -16.34 -6.24
C ALA A 106 -3.31 -15.46 -7.11
N SER A 107 -4.60 -15.78 -7.14
CA SER A 107 -5.62 -14.99 -7.86
C SER A 107 -5.74 -13.58 -7.29
N THR A 108 -5.87 -13.45 -5.96
CA THR A 108 -5.96 -12.14 -5.29
C THR A 108 -4.69 -11.30 -5.48
N GLU A 109 -3.50 -11.89 -5.39
CA GLU A 109 -2.24 -11.18 -5.66
C GLU A 109 -2.14 -10.71 -7.11
N GLY A 110 -2.58 -11.54 -8.07
CA GLY A 110 -2.67 -11.19 -9.48
C GLY A 110 -3.57 -9.97 -9.70
N TYR A 111 -4.76 -9.98 -9.12
CA TYR A 111 -5.73 -8.89 -9.27
C TYR A 111 -5.22 -7.56 -8.67
N ILE A 112 -4.56 -7.61 -7.51
CA ILE A 112 -3.90 -6.42 -6.92
C ILE A 112 -2.87 -5.85 -7.89
N ARG A 113 -2.03 -6.69 -8.50
CA ARG A 113 -1.03 -6.27 -9.48
C ARG A 113 -1.66 -5.66 -10.73
N HIS A 114 -2.76 -6.22 -11.22
CA HIS A 114 -3.49 -5.66 -12.37
C HIS A 114 -4.08 -4.28 -12.05
N CYS A 115 -4.66 -4.10 -10.86
CA CYS A 115 -5.16 -2.81 -10.40
C CYS A 115 -4.03 -1.77 -10.29
N GLU A 116 -2.88 -2.14 -9.73
CA GLU A 116 -1.72 -1.25 -9.62
C GLU A 116 -1.13 -0.90 -11.00
N SER A 117 -1.09 -1.86 -11.94
CA SER A 117 -0.68 -1.65 -13.33
C SER A 117 -1.65 -0.72 -14.08
N TYR A 118 -2.95 -0.84 -13.85
CA TYR A 118 -3.94 0.09 -14.41
C TYR A 118 -3.71 1.51 -13.91
N LEU A 119 -3.41 1.68 -12.62
CA LEU A 119 -3.13 3.01 -12.09
C LEU A 119 -1.88 3.62 -12.73
N SER A 120 -0.82 2.84 -13.01
CA SER A 120 0.42 3.37 -13.58
C SER A 120 0.35 3.61 -15.10
N THR A 121 -0.26 2.69 -15.85
CA THR A 121 -0.30 2.72 -17.33
C THR A 121 -1.59 3.29 -17.91
N GLY A 122 -2.68 3.28 -17.13
CA GLY A 122 -4.01 3.66 -17.59
C GLY A 122 -4.73 2.61 -18.45
N CYS A 123 -4.10 1.45 -18.69
CA CYS A 123 -4.69 0.34 -19.46
C CYS A 123 -5.15 -0.77 -18.51
N TRP A 124 -6.41 -1.17 -18.63
CA TRP A 124 -6.93 -2.33 -17.92
C TRP A 124 -6.50 -3.59 -18.66
N ILE A 125 -6.07 -4.64 -17.93
CA ILE A 125 -5.50 -5.87 -18.53
C ILE A 125 -6.37 -7.10 -18.20
N ASP A 126 -7.18 -7.02 -17.15
CA ASP A 126 -7.94 -8.18 -16.63
C ASP A 126 -9.31 -8.32 -17.31
N ASN A 127 -9.84 -9.54 -17.35
CA ASN A 127 -11.18 -9.82 -17.87
C ASN A 127 -12.28 -9.58 -16.83
N PHE A 128 -11.92 -9.42 -15.57
CA PHE A 128 -12.87 -9.16 -14.48
C PHE A 128 -12.56 -7.83 -13.80
N CYS A 129 -13.57 -7.15 -13.29
CA CYS A 129 -13.44 -5.94 -12.49
C CYS A 129 -14.48 -5.90 -11.36
N GLY A 130 -14.32 -4.95 -10.44
CA GLY A 130 -15.20 -4.80 -9.27
C GLY A 130 -14.48 -5.09 -7.96
N GLU A 131 -15.22 -5.01 -6.86
CA GLU A 131 -14.63 -5.17 -5.52
C GLU A 131 -14.26 -6.64 -5.25
N TYR A 132 -15.06 -7.58 -5.76
CA TYR A 132 -14.88 -9.02 -5.65
C TYR A 132 -14.73 -9.70 -7.02
N GLN A 133 -14.36 -8.95 -8.06
CA GLN A 133 -14.27 -9.43 -9.46
C GLN A 133 -15.63 -9.90 -10.01
N GLU A 134 -16.73 -9.26 -9.58
CA GLU A 134 -18.09 -9.64 -9.98
C GLU A 134 -18.46 -9.29 -11.43
N THR A 135 -17.81 -8.30 -12.03
CA THR A 135 -18.20 -7.79 -13.36
C THR A 135 -17.22 -8.28 -14.42
N ILE A 136 -17.75 -8.76 -15.54
CA ILE A 136 -16.94 -9.16 -16.70
C ILE A 136 -16.69 -7.94 -17.58
N VAL A 137 -15.43 -7.75 -17.97
CA VAL A 137 -15.00 -6.74 -18.93
C VAL A 137 -15.05 -7.32 -20.32
N ASN A 138 -15.83 -6.70 -21.20
CA ASN A 138 -15.91 -7.08 -22.61
C ASN A 138 -14.90 -6.28 -23.43
N TRP A 139 -14.03 -6.99 -24.13
CA TRP A 139 -13.06 -6.39 -25.04
C TRP A 139 -13.70 -6.14 -26.40
N LYS A 140 -13.45 -4.96 -26.97
CA LYS A 140 -13.84 -4.63 -28.33
C LYS A 140 -12.60 -4.35 -29.17
N VAL A 141 -12.49 -5.02 -30.31
CA VAL A 141 -11.46 -4.71 -31.32
C VAL A 141 -11.89 -3.44 -32.06
N ILE A 142 -11.03 -2.42 -32.07
CA ILE A 142 -11.34 -1.09 -32.65
C ILE A 142 -10.71 -0.91 -34.03
N ALA A 143 -9.56 -1.54 -34.29
CA ALA A 143 -8.91 -1.53 -35.59
C ALA A 143 -8.39 -2.92 -35.91
N GLU A 144 -8.77 -3.45 -37.07
CA GLU A 144 -8.21 -4.70 -37.60
C GLU A 144 -6.85 -4.41 -38.24
N ALA A 145 -5.89 -5.31 -38.06
CA ALA A 145 -4.61 -5.22 -38.75
C ALA A 145 -4.87 -5.38 -40.26
N LYS A 146 -4.58 -4.34 -41.04
CA LYS A 146 -4.57 -4.46 -42.50
C LYS A 146 -3.54 -5.51 -42.89
N LYS A 147 -4.01 -6.56 -43.55
CA LYS A 147 -3.22 -7.69 -44.02
C LYS A 147 -2.31 -7.30 -45.18
#